data_AF-A0A1V8Z224-F1
#
_entry.id   AF-A0A1V8Z224-F1
#
_cell.length_a   1.000
_cell.length_b   1.000
_cell.length_c   1.000
_cell.angle_alpha   90.00
_cell.angle_beta   90.00
_cell.angle_gamma   90.00
#
_symmetry.space_group_name_H-M   'P 1'
#
loop_
_entity.id
_entity.type
_entity.pdbx_description
1 polymer ?
#
loop_
_entity_poly.entity_id
_entity_poly.type
_entity_poly.pdbx_seq_one_letter_code
_entity_poly.pdbx_strand_id
1 'polypeptide(L)'
;MIDLMLYKETADYLEKVIDKEVLDLVEVEYPKVYTYIHQLIDSFKCAVQQIDGSNFWELFPEILGYDSRFVLLNSLILVRDEFLTEEEIIQMIETDYTHLNKESCGYSLKDQEHESLIFNIK
;
A
#
# COMPACT_ATOMS: atom_id res chain seq x y z
N MET A 1 0.36 -7.89 -24.98
CA MET A 1 0.18 -6.44 -24.73
C MET A 1 0.30 -6.27 -23.23
N ILE A 2 1.25 -5.45 -22.76
CA ILE A 2 1.15 -4.94 -21.40
C ILE A 2 -0.04 -4.00 -21.47
N ASP A 3 -1.14 -4.39 -20.83
CA ASP A 3 -2.25 -3.47 -20.63
C ASP A 3 -1.67 -2.33 -19.78
N LEU A 4 -1.46 -1.17 -20.39
CA LEU A 4 -1.02 0.01 -19.66
C LEU A 4 -2.16 0.32 -18.69
N MET A 5 -2.00 -0.07 -17.42
CA MET A 5 -2.96 0.23 -16.37
C MET A 5 -2.99 1.73 -16.14
N LEU A 6 -3.75 2.41 -16.98
CA LEU A 6 -4.07 3.83 -16.85
C LEU A 6 -5.37 3.94 -16.08
N TYR A 7 -5.26 4.18 -14.78
CA TYR A 7 -6.40 4.48 -13.93
C TYR A 7 -6.82 5.93 -14.16
N LYS A 8 -8.11 6.16 -14.36
CA LYS A 8 -8.67 7.50 -14.53
C LYS A 8 -9.24 8.03 -13.23
N GLU A 9 -9.89 7.15 -12.48
CA GLU A 9 -10.48 7.48 -11.19
C GLU A 9 -9.73 6.77 -10.06
N THR A 10 -9.66 7.41 -8.89
CA THR A 10 -9.11 6.81 -7.66
C THR A 10 -9.81 5.49 -7.32
N ALA A 11 -11.12 5.40 -7.59
CA ALA A 11 -11.90 4.20 -7.36
C ALA A 11 -11.43 3.01 -8.21
N ASP A 12 -11.11 3.25 -9.49
CA ASP A 12 -10.64 2.21 -10.42
C ASP A 12 -9.30 1.62 -9.96
N TYR A 13 -8.41 2.49 -9.47
CA TYR A 13 -7.13 2.06 -8.90
C TYR A 13 -7.34 1.23 -7.62
N LEU A 14 -8.19 1.70 -6.70
CA LEU A 14 -8.46 1.00 -5.44
C LEU A 14 -9.10 -0.37 -5.66
N GLU A 15 -10.05 -0.48 -6.59
CA GLU A 15 -10.67 -1.76 -6.98
C GLU A 15 -9.64 -2.75 -7.53
N LYS A 16 -8.58 -2.24 -8.18
CA LYS A 16 -7.56 -3.09 -8.78
C LYS A 16 -6.45 -3.49 -7.81
N VAL A 17 -6.02 -2.58 -6.94
CA VAL A 17 -4.89 -2.79 -6.03
C VAL A 17 -5.30 -3.54 -4.77
N ILE A 18 -6.54 -3.36 -4.28
CA ILE A 18 -7.02 -4.05 -3.08
C ILE A 18 -7.74 -5.32 -3.52
N ASP A 19 -7.25 -6.48 -3.12
CA ASP A 19 -7.89 -7.74 -3.46
C ASP A 19 -9.22 -7.85 -2.70
N LYS A 20 -10.31 -8.03 -3.44
CA LYS A 20 -11.65 -8.16 -2.87
C LYS A 20 -11.76 -9.39 -1.96
N GLU A 21 -11.12 -10.51 -2.30
CA GLU A 21 -11.15 -11.71 -1.46
C GLU A 21 -10.42 -11.46 -0.13
N VAL A 22 -9.36 -10.67 -0.15
CA VAL A 22 -8.65 -10.22 1.06
C VAL A 22 -9.55 -9.31 1.89
N LEU A 23 -10.25 -8.36 1.26
CA LEU A 23 -11.14 -7.43 1.95
C LEU A 23 -12.34 -8.15 2.61
N ASP A 24 -12.98 -9.08 1.88
CA ASP A 24 -14.09 -9.88 2.39
C ASP A 24 -13.62 -10.79 3.56
N LEU A 25 -12.38 -11.30 3.50
CA LEU A 25 -11.79 -12.11 4.57
C LEU A 25 -11.51 -11.28 5.83
N VAL A 26 -10.84 -10.13 5.69
CA VAL A 26 -10.48 -9.31 6.86
C VAL A 26 -11.70 -8.70 7.54
N GLU A 27 -12.79 -8.43 6.80
CA GLU A 27 -14.04 -7.97 7.41
C GLU A 27 -14.59 -8.99 8.43
N VAL A 28 -14.42 -10.28 8.15
CA VAL A 28 -14.96 -11.36 8.97
C VAL A 28 -13.96 -11.82 10.03
N GLU A 29 -12.71 -12.06 9.65
CA GLU A 29 -11.70 -12.70 10.51
C GLU A 29 -10.80 -11.71 11.25
N TYR A 30 -10.63 -10.48 10.72
CA TYR A 30 -9.66 -9.50 11.22
C TYR A 30 -10.25 -8.07 11.26
N PRO A 31 -11.27 -7.80 12.10
CA PRO A 31 -12.04 -6.55 12.08
C PRO A 31 -11.23 -5.26 12.37
N LYS A 32 -10.14 -5.33 13.14
CA LYS A 32 -9.20 -4.21 13.33
C LYS A 32 -8.38 -3.97 12.08
N VAL A 33 -7.92 -5.02 11.41
CA VAL A 33 -7.22 -4.89 10.13
C VAL A 33 -8.17 -4.28 9.10
N TYR A 34 -9.42 -4.73 9.03
CA TYR A 34 -10.45 -4.13 8.19
C TYR A 34 -10.66 -2.64 8.48
N THR A 35 -10.77 -2.26 9.75
CA THR A 35 -10.90 -0.85 10.16
C THR A 35 -9.69 -0.02 9.72
N TYR A 36 -8.49 -0.56 9.89
CA TYR A 36 -7.24 0.06 9.47
C TYR A 36 -7.18 0.26 7.95
N ILE A 37 -7.56 -0.74 7.15
CA ILE A 37 -7.60 -0.64 5.68
C ILE A 37 -8.55 0.46 5.23
N HIS A 38 -9.75 0.55 5.83
CA HIS A 38 -10.69 1.61 5.50
C HIS A 38 -10.14 3.00 5.83
N GLN A 39 -9.41 3.14 6.94
CA GLN A 39 -8.72 4.40 7.26
C GLN A 39 -7.64 4.75 6.21
N LEU A 40 -6.87 3.76 5.74
CA LEU A 40 -5.91 3.96 4.65
C LEU A 40 -6.60 4.37 3.35
N ILE A 41 -7.71 3.71 2.98
CA ILE A 41 -8.49 4.04 1.78
C ILE A 41 -8.98 5.48 1.81
N ASP A 42 -9.55 5.92 2.94
CA ASP A 42 -10.07 7.28 3.08
C ASP A 42 -8.94 8.32 3.06
N SER A 43 -7.81 8.01 3.70
CA SER A 43 -6.63 8.89 3.70
C SER A 43 -6.00 8.99 2.31
N PHE A 44 -5.91 7.88 1.59
CA PHE A 44 -5.45 7.85 0.19
C PHE A 44 -6.33 8.69 -0.72
N LYS A 45 -7.66 8.53 -0.65
CA LYS A 45 -8.61 9.35 -1.41
C LYS A 45 -8.43 10.83 -1.13
N CYS A 46 -8.26 11.19 0.14
CA CYS A 46 -8.03 12.56 0.56
C CYS A 46 -6.71 13.12 0.00
N ALA A 47 -5.63 12.34 0.03
CA ALA A 47 -4.33 12.73 -0.51
C ALA A 47 -4.39 12.95 -2.03
N VAL A 48 -5.00 12.01 -2.78
CA VAL A 48 -5.16 12.13 -4.23
C VAL A 48 -5.98 13.37 -4.61
N GLN A 49 -7.05 13.67 -3.88
CA GLN A 49 -7.90 14.84 -4.15
C GLN A 49 -7.19 16.18 -3.90
N GLN A 50 -6.17 16.20 -3.05
CA GLN A 50 -5.42 17.41 -2.72
C GLN A 50 -4.28 17.69 -3.70
N ILE A 51 -3.91 16.74 -4.55
CA ILE A 51 -2.75 16.91 -5.43
C ILE A 51 -2.98 18.00 -6.47
N ASP A 52 -2.02 18.91 -6.51
CA ASP A 52 -1.83 19.89 -7.56
C ASP A 52 -0.34 20.11 -7.86
N GLY A 53 -0.03 21.03 -8.78
CA GLY A 53 1.36 21.30 -9.18
C GLY A 53 2.24 21.89 -8.09
N SER A 54 1.66 22.41 -6.99
CA SER A 54 2.40 23.02 -5.89
C SER A 54 2.83 22.02 -4.81
N ASN A 55 2.06 20.93 -4.63
CA ASN A 55 2.28 19.94 -3.58
C ASN A 55 2.58 18.52 -4.11
N PHE A 56 2.59 18.32 -5.44
CA PHE A 56 2.83 17.01 -6.06
C PHE A 56 4.05 16.27 -5.49
N TRP A 57 5.20 16.95 -5.38
CA TRP A 57 6.45 16.34 -4.93
C TRP A 57 6.45 15.94 -3.45
N GLU A 58 5.53 16.52 -2.67
CA GLU A 58 5.35 16.20 -1.26
C GLU A 58 4.35 15.05 -1.08
N LEU A 59 3.21 15.11 -1.76
CA LEU A 59 2.12 14.13 -1.63
C LEU A 59 2.36 12.85 -2.43
N PHE A 60 3.12 12.88 -3.52
CA PHE A 60 3.39 11.70 -4.33
C PHE A 60 4.15 10.59 -3.54
N PRO A 61 5.18 10.91 -2.75
CA PRO A 61 5.75 10.02 -1.73
C PRO A 61 4.74 9.30 -0.83
N GLU A 62 3.74 10.04 -0.33
CA GLU A 62 2.71 9.50 0.57
C GLU A 62 1.79 8.54 -0.19
N ILE A 63 1.41 8.90 -1.44
CA ILE A 63 0.64 8.02 -2.34
C ILE A 63 1.36 6.69 -2.56
N LEU A 64 2.67 6.70 -2.82
CA LEU A 64 3.46 5.48 -2.95
C LEU A 64 3.51 4.68 -1.64
N GLY A 65 3.46 5.36 -0.50
CA GLY A 65 3.35 4.72 0.82
C GLY A 65 2.03 3.98 1.01
N TYR A 66 0.91 4.56 0.56
CA TYR A 66 -0.38 3.87 0.57
C TYR A 66 -0.40 2.67 -0.39
N ASP A 67 0.10 2.84 -1.62
CA ASP A 67 0.23 1.75 -2.61
C ASP A 67 0.98 0.55 -2.00
N SER A 68 2.13 0.83 -1.37
CA SER A 68 2.96 -0.21 -0.75
C SER A 68 2.25 -0.93 0.39
N ARG A 69 1.47 -0.21 1.22
CA ARG A 69 0.65 -0.81 2.28
C ARG A 69 -0.44 -1.72 1.72
N PHE A 70 -1.11 -1.32 0.64
CA PHE A 70 -2.12 -2.17 -0.02
C PHE A 70 -1.51 -3.43 -0.61
N VAL A 71 -0.32 -3.34 -1.22
CA VAL A 71 0.40 -4.50 -1.75
C VAL A 71 0.81 -5.46 -0.63
N LEU A 72 1.37 -4.94 0.47
CA LEU A 72 1.75 -5.75 1.62
C LEU A 72 0.56 -6.44 2.27
N LEU A 73 -0.56 -5.72 2.43
CA LEU A 73 -1.80 -6.31 2.93
C LEU A 73 -2.20 -7.55 2.12
N ASN A 74 -2.24 -7.43 0.79
CA ASN A 74 -2.58 -8.56 -0.07
C ASN A 74 -1.59 -9.71 0.14
N SER A 75 -0.29 -9.44 0.26
CA SER A 75 0.70 -10.49 0.47
C SER A 75 0.57 -11.21 1.81
N LEU A 76 0.36 -10.48 2.91
CA LEU A 76 0.39 -11.05 4.26
C LEU A 76 -0.84 -11.90 4.54
N ILE A 77 -2.01 -11.43 4.10
CA ILE A 77 -3.27 -12.14 4.30
C ILE A 77 -3.34 -13.41 3.43
N LEU A 78 -2.75 -13.40 2.23
CA LEU A 78 -2.70 -14.59 1.36
C LEU A 78 -1.81 -15.72 1.92
N VAL A 79 -0.83 -15.40 2.76
CA VAL A 79 0.05 -16.42 3.38
C VAL A 79 -0.67 -17.19 4.49
N ARG A 80 -1.81 -16.70 5.00
CA ARG A 80 -2.67 -17.35 6.02
C ARG A 80 -1.87 -18.00 7.14
N ASP A 81 -0.99 -17.23 7.77
CA ASP A 81 -0.35 -17.69 9.00
C ASP A 81 -1.35 -17.56 10.14
N GLU A 82 -1.94 -18.68 10.56
CA GLU A 82 -2.93 -18.78 11.66
C GLU A 82 -2.38 -18.26 13.01
N PHE A 83 -1.08 -17.99 13.11
CA PHE A 83 -0.44 -17.48 14.32
C PHE A 83 -0.31 -15.96 14.38
N LEU A 84 -0.56 -15.22 13.30
CA LEU A 84 -0.46 -13.76 13.31
C LEU A 84 -1.70 -13.09 13.90
N THR A 85 -1.49 -12.24 14.89
CA THR A 85 -2.52 -11.36 15.43
C THR A 85 -2.76 -10.16 14.52
N GLU A 86 -3.93 -9.52 14.67
CA GLU A 86 -4.28 -8.31 13.92
C GLU A 86 -3.25 -7.19 14.12
N GLU A 87 -2.80 -6.99 15.37
CA GLU A 87 -1.77 -6.01 15.70
C GLU A 87 -0.43 -6.32 15.02
N GLU A 88 -0.03 -7.59 14.97
CA GLU A 88 1.20 -8.00 14.30
C GLU A 88 1.11 -7.77 12.79
N ILE A 89 -0.04 -8.07 12.17
CA ILE A 89 -0.27 -7.80 10.75
C ILE A 89 -0.09 -6.30 10.45
N ILE A 90 -0.77 -5.44 11.21
CA ILE A 90 -0.66 -3.98 11.03
C ILE A 90 0.77 -3.52 11.27
N GLN A 91 1.42 -4.03 12.32
CA GLN A 91 2.80 -3.66 12.65
C GLN A 91 3.78 -4.06 11.54
N MET A 92 3.63 -5.26 10.95
CA MET A 92 4.45 -5.70 9.82
C MET A 92 4.27 -4.78 8.62
N ILE A 93 3.02 -4.46 8.25
CA ILE A 93 2.72 -3.52 7.15
C ILE A 93 3.39 -2.16 7.39
N GLU A 94 3.20 -1.57 8.57
CA GLU A 94 3.76 -0.25 8.91
C GLU A 94 5.28 -0.26 9.05
N THR A 95 5.90 -1.41 9.33
CA THR A 95 7.36 -1.52 9.41
C THR A 95 7.97 -1.63 8.01
N ASP A 96 7.32 -2.35 7.09
CA ASP A 96 7.96 -2.80 5.86
C ASP A 96 7.59 -1.96 4.62
N TYR A 97 6.50 -1.20 4.63
CA TYR A 97 5.98 -0.53 3.41
C TYR A 97 7.00 0.42 2.76
N THR A 98 7.85 1.10 3.53
CA THR A 98 8.86 2.01 2.97
C THR A 98 9.98 1.28 2.22
N HIS A 99 10.14 -0.02 2.46
CA HIS A 99 11.20 -0.85 1.88
C HIS A 99 10.71 -1.72 0.73
N LEU A 100 9.40 -1.88 0.55
CA LEU A 100 8.81 -2.74 -0.47
C LEU A 100 9.38 -2.52 -1.88
N ASN A 101 9.42 -1.25 -2.33
CA ASN A 101 9.92 -0.93 -3.68
C ASN A 101 11.41 -1.22 -3.83
N LYS A 102 12.18 -0.98 -2.77
CA LYS A 102 13.62 -1.24 -2.73
C LYS A 102 13.90 -2.74 -2.89
N GLU A 103 13.22 -3.57 -2.11
CA GLU A 103 13.32 -5.03 -2.19
C GLU A 103 12.82 -5.56 -3.53
N SER A 104 11.71 -5.01 -4.05
CA SER A 104 11.15 -5.37 -5.36
C SER A 104 12.11 -5.06 -6.52
N CYS A 105 12.99 -4.06 -6.34
CA CYS A 105 14.04 -3.73 -7.31
C CYS A 105 15.36 -4.51 -7.07
N GLY A 106 15.38 -5.44 -6.11
CA GLY A 106 16.53 -6.32 -5.83
C GLY A 106 17.60 -5.72 -4.92
N TYR A 107 17.34 -4.57 -4.29
CA TYR A 107 18.23 -4.00 -3.29
C TYR A 107 18.08 -4.71 -1.95
N SER A 108 19.19 -4.92 -1.23
CA SER A 108 19.16 -5.26 0.19
C SER A 108 18.83 -4.02 1.02
N LEU A 109 18.27 -4.18 2.22
CA LEU A 109 17.96 -3.06 3.13
C LEU A 109 19.16 -2.13 3.41
N LYS A 110 20.39 -2.66 3.36
CA LYS A 110 21.63 -1.94 3.62
C LYS A 110 22.19 -1.19 2.40
N ASP A 111 21.70 -1.51 1.20
CA ASP A 111 22.22 -0.92 -0.02
C ASP A 111 21.75 0.53 -0.13
N GLN A 112 22.51 1.36 -0.84
CA GLN A 112 22.02 2.68 -1.25
C GLN A 112 21.28 2.52 -2.58
N GLU A 113 20.00 2.83 -2.58
CA GLU A 113 19.18 2.89 -3.77
C GLU A 113 19.50 4.12 -4.66
N HIS A 114 19.06 4.10 -5.92
CA HIS A 114 19.20 5.26 -6.80
C HIS A 114 18.24 6.40 -6.40
N GLU A 115 18.55 7.64 -6.77
CA GLU A 115 17.71 8.81 -6.49
C GLU A 115 16.44 8.84 -7.37
N SER A 116 15.48 7.96 -7.11
CA SER A 116 14.18 7.93 -7.79
C SER A 116 13.03 8.08 -6.80
N LEU A 117 11.94 8.64 -7.31
CA LEU A 117 10.70 8.88 -6.57
C LEU A 117 10.12 7.60 -5.97
N ILE A 118 10.28 6.46 -6.65
CA ILE A 118 9.72 5.18 -6.18
C ILE A 118 10.34 4.69 -4.86
N PHE A 119 11.49 5.25 -4.47
CA PHE A 119 12.14 4.93 -3.19
C PHE A 119 12.00 6.05 -2.15
N ASN A 120 11.45 7.20 -2.54
CA ASN A 120 11.17 8.30 -1.61
C ASN A 120 9.76 8.15 -1.05
N ILE A 121 9.52 7.08 -0.29
CA ILE A 121 8.23 6.75 0.32
C ILE A 121 8.11 7.42 1.69
N LYS A 122 6.90 7.88 2.05
CA LYS A 122 6.57 8.48 3.35
C LYS A 122 5.29 7.92 3.95
#